data_AF-A0A835Y6I4-F1
#
_entry.id   AF-A0A835Y6I4-F1
#
_cell.length_a   1.000
_cell.length_b   1.000
_cell.length_c   1.000
_cell.angle_alpha   90.00
_cell.angle_beta   90.00
_cell.angle_gamma   90.00
#
_symmetry.space_group_name_H-M   'P 1'
#
loop_
_entity.id
_entity.type
_entity.pdbx_description
1 polymer ?
#
loop_
_entity_poly.entity_id
_entity_poly.type
_entity_poly.pdbx_seq_one_letter_code
_entity_poly.pdbx_strand_id
1 'polypeptide(L)'
;MALQTHRSLQAHSRLQREKTGLSHRSQITRRVEVAAPQASAKSHAGVPAAAPRSQPRPLRHIATASAASSTAIAVNRYLEKGPHGHTKLPPISFLLGQGNSGPLDCTLNVFLPAPADPSVQQRWPLLVFSAGFLLHSGLYGSYAADLASWGIAVALYDLPEVVPDTSMVNAITNVINTCTSDPRVAPHVDPRAVLLGGHSRGGKLSVLAAAGDPRVKGVALLDPVDVTAMTPMGPDYPSALPAMRVACGPPRRMPTLIVGAGLNADVIPADGNYKRFMTACSGPCWAVELQGAGHLQFLDAQVGLFSMFTKPGPTPDEAVRAASKGALAAWALELAVPLARGEQVNGQQAAQRLQQTSTALERRAALTYTIKGFEALGGYTYSGAGGPHSGAGSSGAASASSGGRSSGSGACAGKASCATEGSRGASSASSSSYASSSGGRASSGSAAASSSSASASSGGGGSKYSYEQLMGMRAKELKAILVAARVDCSDCFEKEDLARRIMQRCNT
;
A
#
# COMPACT_ATOMS: atom_id res chain seq x y z
N MET A 1 19.90 -20.43 8.82
CA MET A 1 18.95 -19.31 8.92
C MET A 1 17.84 -19.53 9.95
N ALA A 2 17.11 -20.66 9.99
CA ALA A 2 15.98 -20.85 10.93
C ALA A 2 16.33 -20.72 12.44
N LEU A 3 17.51 -21.16 12.87
CA LEU A 3 18.01 -21.00 14.25
C LEU A 3 18.34 -19.54 14.63
N GLN A 4 18.64 -18.70 13.65
CA GLN A 4 18.99 -17.29 13.86
C GLN A 4 17.72 -16.44 14.02
N THR A 5 16.65 -16.78 13.29
CA THR A 5 15.32 -16.17 13.42
C THR A 5 14.68 -16.44 14.78
N HIS A 6 14.81 -17.66 15.31
CA HIS A 6 14.26 -18.01 16.63
C HIS A 6 14.98 -17.29 17.78
N ARG A 7 16.31 -17.11 17.68
CA ARG A 7 17.10 -16.36 18.66
C ARG A 7 16.77 -14.86 18.64
N SER A 8 16.51 -14.29 17.47
CA SER A 8 16.13 -12.87 17.34
C SER A 8 14.76 -12.58 17.97
N LEU A 9 13.76 -13.44 17.73
CA LEU A 9 12.43 -13.30 18.33
C LEU A 9 12.43 -13.46 19.86
N GLN A 10 13.22 -14.39 20.39
CA GLN A 10 13.37 -14.55 21.85
C GLN A 10 14.15 -13.39 22.49
N ALA A 11 15.17 -12.85 21.83
CA ALA A 11 15.93 -11.70 22.33
C ALA A 11 15.07 -10.43 22.40
N HIS A 12 14.18 -10.21 21.42
CA HIS A 12 13.27 -9.06 21.43
C HIS A 12 12.22 -9.13 22.55
N SER A 13 11.69 -10.32 22.84
CA SER A 13 10.76 -10.54 23.95
C SER A 13 11.41 -10.30 25.32
N ARG A 14 12.71 -10.60 25.46
CA ARG A 14 13.48 -10.38 26.70
C ARG A 14 13.81 -8.90 26.93
N LEU A 15 14.22 -8.17 25.88
CA LEU A 15 14.50 -6.73 25.95
C LEU A 15 13.26 -5.87 26.27
N GLN A 16 12.08 -6.30 25.82
CA GLN A 16 10.81 -5.64 26.15
C GLN A 16 10.43 -5.80 27.64
N ARG A 17 10.80 -6.92 28.27
CA ARG A 17 10.59 -7.14 29.71
C ARG A 17 11.59 -6.37 30.58
N GLU A 18 12.82 -6.15 30.11
CA GLU A 18 13.83 -5.40 30.87
C GLU A 18 13.57 -3.88 30.83
N LYS A 19 13.05 -3.34 29.72
CA LYS A 19 12.72 -1.90 29.60
C LYS A 19 11.51 -1.46 30.45
N THR A 20 10.64 -2.38 30.85
CA THR A 20 9.49 -2.06 31.72
C THR A 20 9.84 -2.06 33.22
N GLY A 21 11.02 -2.56 33.61
CA GLY A 21 11.48 -2.60 35.01
C GLY A 21 12.40 -1.45 35.45
N LEU A 22 12.91 -0.62 34.52
CA LEU A 22 13.93 0.38 34.79
C LEU A 22 13.50 1.77 34.31
N SER A 23 12.49 2.35 34.96
CA SER A 23 12.18 3.78 34.81
C SER A 23 11.82 4.41 36.15
N HIS A 24 12.79 4.46 37.06
CA HIS A 24 12.80 5.39 38.20
C HIS A 24 14.25 5.58 38.69
N ARG A 25 15.01 6.47 38.06
CA ARG A 25 15.97 7.36 38.76
C ARG A 25 16.76 8.28 37.81
N SER A 26 16.90 9.51 38.30
CA SER A 26 17.97 10.48 38.03
C SER A 26 17.80 11.43 36.84
N GLN A 27 17.21 12.60 37.13
CA GLN A 27 17.51 13.85 36.44
C GLN A 27 18.81 14.43 37.04
N ILE A 28 19.85 14.57 36.23
CA ILE A 28 21.03 15.40 36.54
C ILE A 28 21.05 16.54 35.52
N THR A 29 20.83 17.75 36.02
CA THR A 29 20.96 19.03 35.31
C THR A 29 22.42 19.30 34.94
N ARG A 30 22.72 19.50 33.65
CA ARG A 30 23.93 20.20 33.19
C ARG A 30 23.53 21.50 32.49
N ARG A 31 23.95 22.62 33.08
CA ARG A 31 24.01 23.95 32.46
C ARG A 31 25.03 23.90 31.32
N VAL A 32 24.67 24.46 30.17
CA VAL A 32 25.59 24.79 29.07
C VAL A 32 25.68 26.31 29.00
N GLU A 33 26.87 26.84 29.23
CA GLU A 33 27.23 28.23 28.97
C GLU A 33 27.32 28.47 27.45
N VAL A 34 26.71 29.54 26.99
CA VAL A 34 26.76 30.02 25.60
C VAL A 34 27.83 31.11 25.52
N ALA A 35 28.93 30.84 24.81
CA ALA A 35 29.94 31.83 24.48
C ALA A 35 29.62 32.50 23.14
N ALA A 36 29.60 33.83 23.13
CA ALA A 36 29.41 34.68 21.95
C ALA A 36 30.66 34.73 21.06
N PRO A 37 30.53 34.90 19.72
CA PRO A 37 31.70 35.07 18.86
C PRO A 37 32.13 36.54 18.75
N GLN A 38 33.43 36.77 18.91
CA GLN A 38 34.11 38.03 18.64
C GLN A 38 34.31 38.23 17.13
N ALA A 39 34.06 39.45 16.68
CA ALA A 39 34.37 39.93 15.33
C ALA A 39 35.86 40.28 15.20
N SER A 40 36.48 39.88 14.08
CA SER A 40 37.81 40.35 13.67
C SER A 40 37.78 40.77 12.20
N ALA A 41 38.03 42.05 11.98
CA ALA A 41 38.26 42.67 10.67
C ALA A 41 39.71 42.50 10.20
N LYS A 42 39.89 42.40 8.87
CA LYS A 42 41.08 42.63 8.00
C LYS A 42 40.89 41.76 6.74
N SER A 43 41.26 42.10 5.52
CA SER A 43 41.85 43.28 4.87
C SER A 43 41.74 43.04 3.36
N HIS A 44 41.54 44.09 2.57
CA HIS A 44 41.47 44.06 1.12
C HIS A 44 42.75 43.56 0.44
N ALA A 45 42.62 42.68 -0.55
CA ALA A 45 43.59 42.52 -1.63
C ALA A 45 42.94 41.94 -2.91
N GLY A 46 43.07 42.67 -4.02
CA GLY A 46 43.32 42.16 -5.37
C GLY A 46 42.23 41.35 -6.09
N VAL A 47 41.47 42.01 -6.96
CA VAL A 47 40.66 41.37 -8.02
C VAL A 47 41.48 41.32 -9.31
N PRO A 48 41.79 40.15 -9.90
CA PRO A 48 42.21 40.07 -11.29
C PRO A 48 41.00 39.89 -12.23
N ALA A 49 41.13 40.50 -13.41
CA ALA A 49 40.10 40.63 -14.43
C ALA A 49 39.51 39.28 -14.91
N ALA A 50 38.18 39.24 -15.00
CA ALA A 50 37.42 38.11 -15.50
C ALA A 50 37.43 38.06 -17.04
N ALA A 51 37.79 36.90 -17.58
CA ALA A 51 37.65 36.55 -18.99
C ALA A 51 36.17 36.53 -19.42
N PRO A 52 35.86 36.78 -20.72
CA PRO A 52 34.49 36.89 -21.20
C PRO A 52 33.73 35.56 -21.08
N ARG A 53 32.59 35.61 -20.37
CA ARG A 53 31.63 34.51 -20.26
C ARG A 53 31.01 34.23 -21.62
N SER A 54 31.24 33.04 -22.16
CA SER A 54 30.50 32.50 -23.29
C SER A 54 29.02 32.34 -22.90
N GLN A 55 28.13 32.90 -23.72
CA GLN A 55 26.70 32.75 -23.53
C GLN A 55 26.28 31.28 -23.71
N PRO A 56 25.42 30.73 -22.83
CA PRO A 56 24.89 29.39 -23.03
C PRO A 56 24.00 29.40 -24.28
N ARG A 57 24.37 28.57 -25.27
CA ARG A 57 23.55 28.31 -26.45
C ARG A 57 22.16 27.80 -25.99
N PRO A 58 21.06 28.31 -26.54
CA PRO A 58 19.73 27.81 -26.21
C PRO A 58 19.65 26.33 -26.61
N LEU A 59 19.34 25.48 -25.64
CA LEU A 59 18.98 24.08 -25.87
C LEU A 59 17.79 24.07 -26.82
N ARG A 60 18.02 23.67 -28.08
CA ARG A 60 16.95 23.36 -29.02
C ARG A 60 16.13 22.24 -28.38
N HIS A 61 14.93 22.57 -27.93
CA HIS A 61 13.89 21.59 -27.65
C HIS A 61 13.64 20.83 -28.94
N ILE A 62 14.22 19.63 -29.05
CA ILE A 62 13.79 18.64 -30.02
C ILE A 62 12.35 18.33 -29.62
N ALA A 63 11.41 18.84 -30.41
CA ALA A 63 10.03 18.41 -30.38
C ALA A 63 10.06 16.89 -30.58
N THR A 64 9.85 16.16 -29.48
CA THR A 64 9.68 14.72 -29.51
C THR A 64 8.51 14.40 -30.42
N ALA A 65 8.70 13.41 -31.27
CA ALA A 65 7.65 12.81 -32.08
C ALA A 65 6.54 12.26 -31.14
N SER A 66 5.61 13.13 -30.74
CA SER A 66 4.51 12.84 -29.82
C SER A 66 3.17 12.77 -30.56
N ALA A 67 3.17 12.19 -31.77
CA ALA A 67 1.96 11.98 -32.56
C ALA A 67 2.02 10.74 -33.45
N ALA A 68 2.92 9.79 -33.18
CA ALA A 68 2.92 8.51 -33.87
C ALA A 68 1.91 7.57 -33.17
N SER A 69 0.69 7.55 -33.73
CA SER A 69 -0.33 6.50 -33.62
C SER A 69 -0.67 6.04 -32.19
N SER A 70 -1.69 6.70 -31.61
CA SER A 70 -2.49 6.13 -30.51
C SER A 70 -3.30 4.93 -31.03
N THR A 71 -2.62 3.84 -31.36
CA THR A 71 -3.28 2.55 -31.46
C THR A 71 -3.76 2.26 -30.06
N ALA A 72 -5.07 2.39 -29.82
CA ALA A 72 -5.70 2.08 -28.54
C ALA A 72 -5.14 0.75 -28.05
N ILE A 73 -4.29 0.82 -27.04
CA ILE A 73 -3.49 -0.36 -26.74
C ILE A 73 -4.44 -1.37 -26.12
N ALA A 74 -4.56 -2.52 -26.78
CA ALA A 74 -5.60 -3.49 -26.50
C ALA A 74 -5.55 -3.88 -25.02
N VAL A 75 -6.61 -3.59 -24.29
CA VAL A 75 -6.75 -3.72 -22.82
C VAL A 75 -6.17 -5.00 -22.21
N ASN A 76 -6.18 -6.10 -22.96
CA ASN A 76 -5.62 -7.40 -22.54
C ASN A 76 -4.08 -7.42 -22.46
N ARG A 77 -3.40 -6.42 -23.02
CA ARG A 77 -1.94 -6.35 -23.16
C ARG A 77 -1.20 -6.54 -21.84
N TYR A 78 -1.73 -5.99 -20.74
CA TYR A 78 -1.03 -5.98 -19.46
C TYR A 78 -0.95 -7.35 -18.78
N LEU A 79 -1.69 -8.34 -19.30
CA LEU A 79 -1.57 -9.73 -18.87
C LEU A 79 -0.41 -10.48 -19.55
N GLU A 80 0.26 -9.82 -20.50
CA GLU A 80 1.39 -10.34 -21.25
C GLU A 80 2.66 -9.56 -20.90
N LYS A 81 3.81 -10.08 -21.36
CA LYS A 81 5.07 -9.35 -21.29
C LYS A 81 4.95 -8.09 -22.14
N GLY A 82 5.55 -7.00 -21.65
CA GLY A 82 5.58 -5.75 -22.38
C GLY A 82 6.51 -5.81 -23.60
N PRO A 83 6.49 -4.76 -24.43
CA PRO A 83 7.18 -4.74 -25.71
C PRO A 83 8.72 -4.62 -25.58
N HIS A 84 9.24 -4.37 -24.38
CA HIS A 84 10.67 -4.22 -24.14
C HIS A 84 11.29 -5.52 -23.63
N GLY A 85 12.54 -5.78 -24.03
CA GLY A 85 13.41 -6.65 -23.24
C GLY A 85 13.70 -6.03 -21.88
N HIS A 86 14.35 -6.77 -20.99
CA HIS A 86 14.88 -6.21 -19.75
C HIS A 86 16.24 -6.80 -19.40
N THR A 87 16.99 -6.10 -18.57
CA THR A 87 18.27 -6.56 -18.04
C THR A 87 18.31 -6.32 -16.53
N LYS A 88 18.77 -7.33 -15.78
CA LYS A 88 19.08 -7.19 -14.37
C LYS A 88 20.53 -6.75 -14.22
N LEU A 89 20.76 -5.62 -13.56
CA LEU A 89 22.12 -5.16 -13.27
C LEU A 89 22.79 -6.04 -12.18
N PRO A 90 24.13 -6.09 -12.14
CA PRO A 90 24.84 -6.61 -10.97
C PRO A 90 24.37 -5.92 -9.69
N PRO A 91 24.26 -6.64 -8.55
CA PRO A 91 23.82 -6.04 -7.30
C PRO A 91 24.63 -4.80 -6.91
N ILE A 92 23.95 -3.81 -6.35
CA ILE A 92 24.54 -2.57 -5.85
C ILE A 92 24.41 -2.57 -4.33
N SER A 93 25.52 -2.42 -3.61
CA SER A 93 25.52 -2.37 -2.15
C SER A 93 25.96 -1.01 -1.66
N PHE A 94 25.30 -0.49 -0.63
CA PHE A 94 25.67 0.76 0.03
C PHE A 94 25.28 0.74 1.50
N LEU A 95 26.07 1.44 2.32
CA LEU A 95 25.87 1.49 3.77
C LEU A 95 24.75 2.47 4.14
N LEU A 96 23.75 2.02 4.89
CA LEU A 96 22.70 2.89 5.44
C LEU A 96 23.05 3.45 6.82
N GLY A 97 23.92 2.78 7.57
CA GLY A 97 24.27 3.15 8.94
C GLY A 97 24.68 1.93 9.77
N GLN A 98 24.38 1.97 11.07
CA GLN A 98 24.61 0.85 11.99
C GLN A 98 23.27 0.22 12.38
N GLY A 99 23.18 -1.09 12.23
CA GLY A 99 22.11 -1.94 12.72
C GLY A 99 22.46 -2.57 14.07
N ASN A 100 21.61 -3.48 14.54
CA ASN A 100 21.82 -4.24 15.77
C ASN A 100 22.98 -5.23 15.64
N SER A 101 23.21 -5.74 14.43
CA SER A 101 24.21 -6.78 14.14
C SER A 101 25.50 -6.24 13.52
N GLY A 102 25.65 -4.92 13.39
CA GLY A 102 26.80 -4.26 12.74
C GLY A 102 26.38 -3.32 11.60
N PRO A 103 27.23 -3.09 10.59
CA PRO A 103 26.89 -2.26 9.44
C PRO A 103 25.58 -2.70 8.77
N LEU A 104 24.65 -1.75 8.60
CA LEU A 104 23.38 -1.99 7.92
C LEU A 104 23.56 -1.73 6.43
N ASP A 105 24.06 -2.72 5.70
CA ASP A 105 24.24 -2.63 4.26
C ASP A 105 22.92 -2.88 3.52
N CYS A 106 22.56 -2.00 2.58
CA CYS A 106 21.44 -2.23 1.68
C CYS A 106 21.96 -2.86 0.39
N THR A 107 21.38 -3.98 -0.02
CA THR A 107 21.64 -4.60 -1.33
C THR A 107 20.48 -4.31 -2.27
N LEU A 108 20.79 -3.75 -3.43
CA LEU A 108 19.84 -3.32 -4.45
C LEU A 108 19.98 -4.17 -5.72
N ASN A 109 18.86 -4.71 -6.17
CA ASN A 109 18.70 -5.44 -7.43
C ASN A 109 17.87 -4.57 -8.39
N VAL A 110 18.48 -4.07 -9.46
CA VAL A 110 17.82 -3.17 -10.42
C VAL A 110 17.52 -3.90 -11.72
N PHE A 111 16.29 -3.78 -12.20
CA PHE A 111 15.82 -4.25 -13.50
C PHE A 111 15.56 -3.05 -14.39
N LEU A 112 16.26 -2.99 -15.52
CA LEU A 112 16.13 -1.91 -16.51
C LEU A 112 15.45 -2.41 -17.78
N PRO A 113 14.50 -1.65 -18.36
CA PRO A 113 14.00 -1.93 -19.70
C PRO A 113 15.12 -1.79 -20.73
N ALA A 114 15.15 -2.70 -21.70
CA ALA A 114 16.00 -2.55 -22.89
C ALA A 114 15.34 -1.55 -23.85
N PRO A 115 16.08 -0.52 -24.33
CA PRO A 115 15.53 0.40 -25.32
C PRO A 115 15.23 -0.37 -26.61
N ALA A 116 14.13 -0.01 -27.28
CA ALA A 116 13.80 -0.60 -28.58
C ALA A 116 14.85 -0.21 -29.65
N ASP A 117 15.40 1.00 -29.53
CA ASP A 117 16.50 1.51 -30.34
C ASP A 117 17.66 1.94 -29.42
N PRO A 118 18.81 1.25 -29.44
CA PRO A 118 19.98 1.60 -28.63
C PRO A 118 20.54 3.01 -28.88
N SER A 119 20.21 3.65 -30.01
CA SER A 119 20.63 5.01 -30.32
C SER A 119 19.82 6.08 -29.57
N VAL A 120 18.64 5.73 -29.07
CA VAL A 120 17.76 6.64 -28.33
C VAL A 120 18.02 6.48 -26.83
N GLN A 121 18.62 7.51 -26.22
CA GLN A 121 18.76 7.55 -24.77
C GLN A 121 17.38 7.78 -24.12
N GLN A 122 16.76 6.69 -23.67
CA GLN A 122 15.46 6.72 -23.00
C GLN A 122 15.62 6.63 -21.47
N ARG A 123 14.87 7.46 -20.75
CA ARG A 123 14.76 7.44 -19.29
C ARG A 123 13.39 6.92 -18.86
N TRP A 124 13.40 5.93 -18.00
CA TRP A 124 12.23 5.20 -17.56
C TRP A 124 11.77 5.66 -16.18
N PRO A 125 10.45 5.66 -15.89
CA PRO A 125 9.98 5.85 -14.53
C PRO A 125 10.60 4.79 -13.61
N LEU A 126 10.89 5.17 -12.36
CA LEU A 126 11.43 4.28 -11.34
C LEU A 126 10.30 3.78 -10.44
N LEU A 127 10.20 2.47 -10.24
CA LEU A 127 9.43 1.86 -9.17
C LEU A 127 10.38 1.22 -8.15
N VAL A 128 10.37 1.71 -6.91
CA VAL A 128 11.01 0.99 -5.79
C VAL A 128 9.99 0.07 -5.15
N PHE A 129 10.26 -1.23 -5.13
CA PHE A 129 9.33 -2.24 -4.62
C PHE A 129 9.84 -2.84 -3.29
N SER A 130 9.04 -2.68 -2.23
CA SER A 130 9.36 -3.14 -0.87
C SER A 130 8.71 -4.50 -0.57
N ALA A 131 9.51 -5.44 -0.07
CA ALA A 131 9.03 -6.75 0.36
C ALA A 131 8.23 -6.69 1.68
N GLY A 132 7.43 -7.74 1.93
CA GLY A 132 6.74 -7.95 3.20
C GLY A 132 7.68 -8.25 4.37
N PHE A 133 7.13 -8.32 5.58
CA PHE A 133 7.89 -8.60 6.80
C PHE A 133 8.61 -9.95 6.70
N LEU A 134 9.93 -9.97 6.96
CA LEU A 134 10.80 -11.15 6.88
C LEU A 134 10.90 -11.80 5.48
N LEU A 135 10.43 -11.13 4.43
CA LEU A 135 10.54 -11.61 3.07
C LEU A 135 11.74 -10.98 2.36
N HIS A 136 12.42 -11.78 1.55
CA HIS A 136 13.50 -11.31 0.67
C HIS A 136 12.92 -10.73 -0.62
N SER A 137 13.52 -9.65 -1.13
CA SER A 137 13.04 -8.93 -2.31
C SER A 137 13.03 -9.79 -3.58
N GLY A 138 13.93 -10.76 -3.67
CA GLY A 138 13.97 -11.75 -4.74
C GLY A 138 12.68 -12.56 -4.95
N LEU A 139 11.77 -12.61 -3.97
CA LEU A 139 10.45 -13.23 -4.10
C LEU A 139 9.48 -12.43 -4.98
N TYR A 140 9.91 -11.27 -5.49
CA TYR A 140 9.17 -10.40 -6.42
C TYR A 140 9.96 -10.18 -7.72
N GLY A 141 10.94 -11.03 -8.02
CA GLY A 141 11.77 -10.91 -9.22
C GLY A 141 10.93 -10.92 -10.51
N SER A 142 9.87 -11.72 -10.55
CA SER A 142 8.99 -11.78 -11.72
C SER A 142 8.12 -10.53 -11.90
N TYR A 143 7.81 -9.80 -10.82
CA TYR A 143 7.16 -8.48 -10.92
C TYR A 143 8.12 -7.45 -11.52
N ALA A 144 9.37 -7.43 -11.04
CA ALA A 144 10.37 -6.50 -11.54
C ALA A 144 10.69 -6.74 -13.02
N ALA A 145 10.83 -8.01 -13.42
CA ALA A 145 11.03 -8.40 -14.81
C ALA A 145 9.87 -7.99 -15.72
N ASP A 146 8.62 -8.27 -15.32
CA ASP A 146 7.45 -7.98 -16.15
C ASP A 146 7.20 -6.47 -16.24
N LEU A 147 7.33 -5.72 -15.15
CA LEU A 147 7.21 -4.25 -15.19
C LEU A 147 8.35 -3.59 -15.99
N ALA A 148 9.58 -4.12 -15.92
CA ALA A 148 10.67 -3.67 -16.77
C ALA A 148 10.39 -3.92 -18.25
N SER A 149 9.76 -5.05 -18.61
CA SER A 149 9.32 -5.27 -20.00
C SER A 149 8.27 -4.25 -20.47
N TRP A 150 7.55 -3.60 -19.55
CA TRP A 150 6.60 -2.52 -19.81
C TRP A 150 7.22 -1.12 -19.80
N GLY A 151 8.54 -0.99 -19.71
CA GLY A 151 9.22 0.31 -19.72
C GLY A 151 9.23 0.98 -18.35
N ILE A 152 9.33 0.22 -17.25
CA ILE A 152 9.45 0.75 -15.89
C ILE A 152 10.74 0.21 -15.27
N ALA A 153 11.68 1.08 -14.89
CA ALA A 153 12.84 0.65 -14.12
C ALA A 153 12.39 0.21 -12.73
N VAL A 154 12.77 -0.99 -12.28
CA VAL A 154 12.35 -1.53 -10.98
C VAL A 154 13.54 -1.79 -10.07
N ALA A 155 13.45 -1.28 -8.86
CA ALA A 155 14.43 -1.46 -7.79
C ALA A 155 13.85 -2.36 -6.69
N LEU A 156 14.47 -3.51 -6.47
CA LEU A 156 14.21 -4.40 -5.33
C LEU A 156 15.37 -4.27 -4.34
N TYR A 157 15.10 -4.23 -3.04
CA TYR A 157 16.17 -4.07 -2.05
C TYR A 157 16.00 -4.98 -0.84
N ASP A 158 17.14 -5.35 -0.25
CA ASP A 158 17.24 -6.19 0.93
C ASP A 158 18.14 -5.55 1.99
N LEU A 159 17.78 -5.75 3.25
CA LEU A 159 18.61 -5.43 4.42
C LEU A 159 19.02 -6.74 5.13
N PRO A 160 20.18 -6.77 5.80
CA PRO A 160 20.68 -7.97 6.47
C PRO A 160 19.86 -8.35 7.72
N GLU A 161 19.02 -7.44 8.21
CA GLU A 161 18.20 -7.65 9.39
C GLU A 161 16.87 -6.88 9.30
N VAL A 162 15.93 -7.26 10.16
CA VAL A 162 14.67 -6.53 10.33
C VAL A 162 14.92 -5.31 11.20
N VAL A 163 14.64 -4.14 10.65
CA VAL A 163 14.73 -2.85 11.36
C VAL A 163 13.33 -2.23 11.56
N PRO A 164 13.17 -1.25 12.47
CA PRO A 164 11.96 -0.43 12.60
C PRO A 164 11.41 0.13 11.30
N ASP A 165 10.10 0.45 11.24
CA ASP A 165 9.48 1.03 10.04
C ASP A 165 10.10 2.40 9.70
N THR A 166 10.44 3.20 10.71
CA THR A 166 11.13 4.49 10.54
C THR A 166 12.48 4.33 9.84
N SER A 167 13.27 3.33 10.23
CA SER A 167 14.54 2.99 9.58
C SER A 167 14.33 2.48 8.15
N MET A 168 13.29 1.66 7.91
CA MET A 168 12.95 1.19 6.56
C MET A 168 12.54 2.35 5.63
N VAL A 169 11.78 3.34 6.13
CA VAL A 169 11.41 4.53 5.36
C VAL A 169 12.65 5.35 4.96
N ASN A 170 13.61 5.49 5.86
CA ASN A 170 14.91 6.10 5.55
C ASN A 170 15.70 5.26 4.54
N ALA A 171 15.65 3.93 4.62
CA ALA A 171 16.25 3.04 3.64
C ALA A 171 15.66 3.26 2.23
N ILE A 172 14.33 3.35 2.10
CA ILE A 172 13.65 3.63 0.82
C ILE A 172 14.13 4.96 0.23
N THR A 173 14.27 6.00 1.06
CA THR A 173 14.79 7.31 0.62
C THR A 173 16.20 7.19 0.05
N ASN A 174 17.06 6.40 0.71
CA ASN A 174 18.41 6.14 0.22
C ASN A 174 18.43 5.26 -1.04
N VAL A 175 17.52 4.30 -1.18
CA VAL A 175 17.36 3.54 -2.44
C VAL A 175 17.02 4.48 -3.60
N ILE A 176 16.08 5.42 -3.41
CA ILE A 176 15.77 6.43 -4.43
C ILE A 176 17.02 7.26 -4.76
N ASN A 177 17.74 7.74 -3.75
CA ASN A 177 18.98 8.50 -3.95
C ASN A 177 19.97 7.69 -4.80
N THR A 178 20.29 6.47 -4.38
CA THR A 178 21.20 5.56 -5.10
C THR A 178 20.75 5.32 -6.54
N CYS A 179 19.46 5.03 -6.80
CA CYS A 179 18.97 4.85 -8.16
C CYS A 179 19.11 6.11 -9.04
N THR A 180 19.05 7.31 -8.43
CA THR A 180 19.14 8.58 -9.14
C THR A 180 20.56 9.16 -9.23
N SER A 181 21.53 8.57 -8.51
CA SER A 181 22.92 9.05 -8.48
C SER A 181 23.96 8.01 -8.93
N ASP A 182 23.69 6.71 -8.81
CA ASP A 182 24.63 5.67 -9.22
C ASP A 182 24.83 5.72 -10.75
N PRO A 183 26.07 5.81 -11.25
CA PRO A 183 26.35 5.99 -12.68
C PRO A 183 25.88 4.82 -13.55
N ARG A 184 25.60 3.65 -12.97
CA ARG A 184 25.05 2.48 -13.68
C ARG A 184 23.54 2.56 -13.84
N VAL A 185 22.84 3.35 -13.03
CA VAL A 185 21.37 3.40 -12.98
C VAL A 185 20.84 4.76 -13.43
N ALA A 186 21.42 5.85 -12.94
CA ALA A 186 20.95 7.21 -13.15
C ALA A 186 20.76 7.61 -14.63
N PRO A 187 21.60 7.16 -15.60
CA PRO A 187 21.39 7.47 -17.01
C PRO A 187 20.09 6.92 -17.60
N HIS A 188 19.50 5.88 -16.97
CA HIS A 188 18.32 5.15 -17.44
C HIS A 188 17.03 5.50 -16.72
N VAL A 189 17.08 6.29 -15.64
CA VAL A 189 15.93 6.59 -14.78
C VAL A 189 15.49 8.05 -14.94
N ASP A 190 14.18 8.29 -15.00
CA ASP A 190 13.57 9.62 -14.91
C ASP A 190 13.29 9.95 -13.42
N PRO A 191 14.11 10.80 -12.77
CA PRO A 191 13.94 11.11 -11.35
C PRO A 191 12.67 11.93 -11.06
N ARG A 192 11.95 12.40 -12.08
CA ARG A 192 10.66 13.09 -11.93
C ARG A 192 9.49 12.12 -11.77
N ALA A 193 9.69 10.86 -12.18
CA ALA A 193 8.68 9.81 -12.18
C ALA A 193 9.07 8.66 -11.26
N VAL A 194 9.14 8.94 -9.96
CA VAL A 194 9.39 7.94 -8.91
C VAL A 194 8.07 7.44 -8.34
N LEU A 195 7.88 6.13 -8.39
CA LEU A 195 6.75 5.40 -7.85
C LEU A 195 7.26 4.48 -6.74
N LEU A 196 6.41 4.21 -5.75
CA LEU A 196 6.67 3.20 -4.73
C LEU A 196 5.65 2.09 -4.82
N GLY A 197 6.07 0.87 -4.53
CA GLY A 197 5.15 -0.24 -4.38
C GLY A 197 5.62 -1.21 -3.33
N GLY A 198 4.73 -2.09 -2.90
CA GLY A 198 5.15 -3.14 -1.99
C GLY A 198 4.01 -4.06 -1.57
N HIS A 199 4.41 -5.20 -1.02
CA HIS A 199 3.51 -6.21 -0.50
C HIS A 199 3.47 -6.20 1.02
N SER A 200 2.30 -6.44 1.63
CA SER A 200 2.17 -6.58 3.09
C SER A 200 2.71 -5.36 3.83
N ARG A 201 3.64 -5.55 4.77
CA ARG A 201 4.42 -4.47 5.42
C ARG A 201 5.09 -3.54 4.40
N GLY A 202 5.59 -4.06 3.28
CA GLY A 202 6.19 -3.25 2.21
C GLY A 202 5.23 -2.23 1.60
N GLY A 203 3.92 -2.56 1.55
CA GLY A 203 2.88 -1.60 1.15
C GLY A 203 2.74 -0.46 2.14
N LYS A 204 2.71 -0.76 3.45
CA LYS A 204 2.72 0.25 4.52
C LYS A 204 3.95 1.16 4.44
N LEU A 205 5.14 0.58 4.30
CA LEU A 205 6.40 1.33 4.18
C LEU A 205 6.39 2.26 2.96
N SER A 206 5.81 1.82 1.84
CA SER A 206 5.66 2.64 0.63
C SER A 206 4.80 3.88 0.87
N VAL A 207 3.70 3.74 1.62
CA VAL A 207 2.83 4.86 1.98
C VAL A 207 3.52 5.84 2.93
N LEU A 208 4.20 5.32 3.96
CA LEU A 208 4.95 6.13 4.93
C LEU A 208 6.05 6.94 4.23
N ALA A 209 6.83 6.30 3.35
CA ALA A 209 7.86 6.96 2.56
C ALA A 209 7.27 7.97 1.58
N ALA A 210 6.19 7.61 0.89
CA ALA A 210 5.52 8.54 -0.03
C ALA A 210 5.03 9.80 0.67
N ALA A 211 4.51 9.70 1.90
CA ALA A 211 4.05 10.86 2.66
C ALA A 211 5.20 11.82 3.03
N GLY A 212 6.40 11.30 3.31
CA GLY A 212 7.58 12.08 3.67
C GLY A 212 8.43 12.57 2.49
N ASP A 213 8.35 11.92 1.32
CA ASP A 213 9.20 12.23 0.16
C ASP A 213 8.37 12.82 -1.01
N PRO A 214 8.52 14.12 -1.33
CA PRO A 214 7.77 14.77 -2.40
C PRO A 214 8.17 14.32 -3.82
N ARG A 215 9.28 13.60 -3.97
CA ARG A 215 9.69 13.00 -5.25
C ARG A 215 8.77 11.87 -5.67
N VAL A 216 8.13 11.20 -4.71
CA VAL A 216 7.22 10.09 -4.96
C VAL A 216 5.89 10.61 -5.53
N LYS A 217 5.51 10.07 -6.69
CA LYS A 217 4.36 10.50 -7.50
C LYS A 217 3.23 9.48 -7.58
N GLY A 218 3.41 8.28 -7.03
CA GLY A 218 2.36 7.25 -7.01
C GLY A 218 2.73 6.10 -6.10
N VAL A 219 1.71 5.41 -5.56
CA VAL A 219 1.89 4.18 -4.77
C VAL A 219 1.04 3.03 -5.29
N ALA A 220 1.60 1.82 -5.26
CA ALA A 220 0.88 0.59 -5.58
C ALA A 220 1.06 -0.49 -4.50
N LEU A 221 -0.05 -0.90 -3.89
CA LEU A 221 -0.05 -1.66 -2.64
C LEU A 221 -0.62 -3.06 -2.88
N LEU A 222 0.19 -4.11 -2.72
CA LEU A 222 -0.26 -5.50 -2.79
C LEU A 222 -0.57 -6.02 -1.38
N ASP A 223 -1.85 -6.20 -1.11
CA ASP A 223 -2.42 -6.63 0.16
C ASP A 223 -1.73 -5.97 1.37
N PRO A 224 -1.71 -4.62 1.43
CA PRO A 224 -0.94 -3.89 2.42
C PRO A 224 -1.42 -4.17 3.85
N VAL A 225 -0.48 -4.15 4.78
CA VAL A 225 -0.69 -4.41 6.21
C VAL A 225 -0.22 -3.23 7.02
N ASP A 226 -1.12 -2.61 7.79
CA ASP A 226 -0.81 -1.47 8.63
C ASP A 226 -0.28 -1.88 10.02
N VAL A 227 -1.10 -1.75 11.07
CA VAL A 227 -0.77 -2.13 12.44
C VAL A 227 -1.21 -3.57 12.67
N THR A 228 -0.38 -4.35 13.35
CA THR A 228 -0.67 -5.74 13.71
C THR A 228 -0.25 -6.00 15.16
N ALA A 229 -0.62 -7.17 15.69
CA ALA A 229 -0.10 -7.60 16.99
C ALA A 229 1.43 -7.78 17.01
N MET A 230 2.06 -8.09 15.87
CA MET A 230 3.52 -8.25 15.77
C MET A 230 4.26 -6.91 15.63
N THR A 231 3.59 -5.90 15.08
CA THR A 231 4.11 -4.54 14.89
C THR A 231 3.07 -3.55 15.43
N PRO A 232 2.90 -3.50 16.77
CA PRO A 232 1.93 -2.60 17.38
C PRO A 232 2.30 -1.16 17.10
N MET A 233 1.29 -0.28 17.05
CA MET A 233 1.50 1.13 16.76
C MET A 233 2.43 1.76 17.81
N GLY A 234 3.42 2.50 17.34
CA GLY A 234 4.37 3.21 18.19
C GLY A 234 5.30 4.11 17.38
N PRO A 235 6.22 4.84 18.03
CA PRO A 235 7.15 5.75 17.35
C PRO A 235 7.96 5.08 16.23
N ASP A 236 8.36 3.83 16.45
CA ASP A 236 9.14 3.02 15.52
C ASP A 236 8.31 2.28 14.46
N TYR A 237 6.98 2.24 14.66
CA TYR A 237 6.01 1.52 13.83
C TYR A 237 4.75 2.37 13.63
N PRO A 238 4.85 3.56 13.01
CA PRO A 238 3.71 4.44 12.81
C PRO A 238 2.67 3.79 11.90
N SER A 239 1.40 4.16 12.06
CA SER A 239 0.35 3.78 11.11
C SER A 239 0.54 4.48 9.76
N ALA A 240 0.37 3.75 8.67
CA ALA A 240 0.34 4.28 7.31
C ALA A 240 -1.01 4.93 6.95
N LEU A 241 -2.09 4.71 7.71
CA LEU A 241 -3.41 5.24 7.32
C LEU A 241 -3.47 6.78 7.37
N PRO A 242 -2.93 7.47 8.40
CA PRO A 242 -2.79 8.93 8.36
C PRO A 242 -1.86 9.40 7.24
N ALA A 243 -0.73 8.72 7.03
CA ALA A 243 0.21 9.02 5.95
C ALA A 243 -0.42 8.89 4.56
N MET A 244 -1.31 7.90 4.37
CA MET A 244 -2.09 7.71 3.15
C MET A 244 -2.94 8.94 2.84
N ARG A 245 -3.63 9.50 3.84
CA ARG A 245 -4.46 10.71 3.68
C ARG A 245 -3.61 11.92 3.32
N VAL A 246 -2.42 12.06 3.90
CA VAL A 246 -1.47 13.14 3.56
C VAL A 246 -0.98 13.00 2.12
N ALA A 247 -0.59 11.80 1.71
CA ALA A 247 -0.02 11.57 0.38
C ALA A 247 -1.10 11.64 -0.72
N CYS A 248 -2.29 11.08 -0.49
CA CYS A 248 -3.38 11.01 -1.47
C CYS A 248 -4.33 12.23 -1.40
N GLY A 249 -4.27 13.02 -0.34
CA GLY A 249 -5.09 14.22 -0.16
C GLY A 249 -4.59 15.42 -0.96
N PRO A 250 -5.40 16.49 -1.06
CA PRO A 250 -4.93 17.77 -1.58
C PRO A 250 -3.74 18.31 -0.77
N PRO A 251 -2.77 18.99 -1.41
CA PRO A 251 -2.72 19.28 -2.85
C PRO A 251 -2.13 18.14 -3.69
N ARG A 252 -1.54 17.10 -3.08
CA ARG A 252 -0.76 16.07 -3.80
C ARG A 252 -1.60 15.18 -4.70
N ARG A 253 -2.78 14.77 -4.25
CA ARG A 253 -3.72 13.90 -5.00
C ARG A 253 -3.02 12.70 -5.65
N MET A 254 -2.13 12.06 -4.91
CA MET A 254 -1.26 11.01 -5.45
C MET A 254 -2.07 9.81 -5.97
N PRO A 255 -1.87 9.38 -7.23
CA PRO A 255 -2.53 8.20 -7.78
C PRO A 255 -2.12 6.94 -7.02
N THR A 256 -3.11 6.08 -6.74
CA THR A 256 -2.95 4.90 -5.89
C THR A 256 -3.57 3.66 -6.54
N LEU A 257 -2.84 2.55 -6.52
CA LEU A 257 -3.36 1.20 -6.73
C LEU A 257 -3.38 0.43 -5.40
N ILE A 258 -4.46 -0.29 -5.13
CA ILE A 258 -4.56 -1.23 -4.00
C ILE A 258 -5.07 -2.56 -4.53
N VAL A 259 -4.30 -3.63 -4.37
CA VAL A 259 -4.70 -5.00 -4.74
C VAL A 259 -4.84 -5.84 -3.48
N GLY A 260 -6.04 -6.07 -2.98
CA GLY A 260 -6.29 -6.89 -1.79
C GLY A 260 -6.42 -8.38 -2.09
N ALA A 261 -6.06 -9.22 -1.12
CA ALA A 261 -6.44 -10.64 -1.11
C ALA A 261 -7.75 -10.85 -0.33
N GLY A 262 -8.73 -11.48 -0.96
CA GLY A 262 -10.05 -11.72 -0.35
C GLY A 262 -10.00 -12.65 0.88
N LEU A 263 -8.99 -13.53 0.96
CA LEU A 263 -8.82 -14.52 2.03
C LEU A 263 -7.58 -14.23 2.88
N ASN A 264 -7.44 -13.00 3.37
CA ASN A 264 -6.29 -12.58 4.18
C ASN A 264 -6.56 -12.45 5.70
N ALA A 265 -7.80 -12.71 6.14
CA ALA A 265 -8.25 -12.51 7.52
C ALA A 265 -7.53 -13.41 8.55
N ASP A 266 -6.93 -14.51 8.10
CA ASP A 266 -6.14 -15.41 8.95
C ASP A 266 -4.82 -14.77 9.42
N VAL A 267 -4.36 -13.72 8.73
CA VAL A 267 -3.03 -13.13 8.91
C VAL A 267 -3.11 -11.65 9.28
N ILE A 268 -4.09 -10.95 8.71
CA ILE A 268 -4.21 -9.50 8.83
C ILE A 268 -5.53 -9.19 9.53
N PRO A 269 -5.50 -8.54 10.70
CA PRO A 269 -6.73 -8.15 11.36
C PRO A 269 -7.47 -7.11 10.51
N ALA A 270 -8.81 -7.10 10.60
CA ALA A 270 -9.66 -6.31 9.72
C ALA A 270 -9.43 -4.79 9.83
N ASP A 271 -8.92 -4.33 10.96
CA ASP A 271 -8.54 -2.93 11.25
C ASP A 271 -7.18 -2.53 10.68
N GLY A 272 -6.38 -3.48 10.18
CA GLY A 272 -5.07 -3.24 9.58
C GLY A 272 -4.94 -3.67 8.12
N ASN A 273 -6.00 -4.14 7.47
CA ASN A 273 -5.95 -4.70 6.11
C ASN A 273 -6.16 -3.67 4.98
N TYR A 274 -6.06 -4.13 3.73
CA TYR A 274 -6.21 -3.31 2.53
C TYR A 274 -7.50 -2.49 2.45
N LYS A 275 -8.62 -2.94 3.05
CA LYS A 275 -9.89 -2.18 3.05
C LYS A 275 -9.75 -0.86 3.80
N ARG A 276 -8.87 -0.81 4.80
CA ARG A 276 -8.54 0.41 5.54
C ARG A 276 -7.71 1.37 4.70
N PHE A 277 -6.76 0.86 3.91
CA PHE A 277 -6.03 1.68 2.92
C PHE A 277 -6.96 2.24 1.85
N MET A 278 -7.93 1.45 1.35
CA MET A 278 -8.94 1.92 0.41
C MET A 278 -9.79 3.05 0.99
N THR A 279 -10.18 2.92 2.26
CA THR A 279 -10.94 3.94 2.98
C THR A 279 -10.12 5.21 3.18
N ALA A 280 -8.83 5.08 3.52
CA ALA A 280 -7.93 6.20 3.76
C ALA A 280 -7.47 6.91 2.48
N CYS A 281 -7.55 6.26 1.31
CA CYS A 281 -7.20 6.89 0.05
C CYS A 281 -8.27 7.91 -0.39
N SER A 282 -7.89 9.20 -0.36
CA SER A 282 -8.73 10.35 -0.74
C SER A 282 -8.45 10.91 -2.14
N GLY A 283 -7.51 10.31 -2.88
CA GLY A 283 -7.11 10.72 -4.23
C GLY A 283 -7.63 9.78 -5.31
N PRO A 284 -7.11 9.88 -6.56
CA PRO A 284 -7.36 8.91 -7.61
C PRO A 284 -6.92 7.52 -7.15
N CYS A 285 -7.89 6.63 -6.95
CA CYS A 285 -7.69 5.32 -6.37
C CYS A 285 -8.34 4.26 -7.24
N TRP A 286 -7.55 3.29 -7.68
CA TRP A 286 -8.04 2.04 -8.24
C TRP A 286 -7.79 0.93 -7.23
N ALA A 287 -8.86 0.32 -6.75
CA ALA A 287 -8.80 -0.81 -5.83
C ALA A 287 -9.30 -2.07 -6.53
N VAL A 288 -8.58 -3.18 -6.37
CA VAL A 288 -8.90 -4.50 -6.90
C VAL A 288 -8.85 -5.47 -5.73
N GLU A 289 -9.89 -6.28 -5.54
CA GLU A 289 -9.92 -7.36 -4.54
C GLU A 289 -9.95 -8.70 -5.27
N LEU A 290 -8.88 -9.50 -5.14
CA LEU A 290 -8.80 -10.85 -5.69
C LEU A 290 -9.49 -11.83 -4.73
N GLN A 291 -10.74 -12.18 -5.01
CA GLN A 291 -11.66 -12.81 -4.05
C GLN A 291 -11.14 -14.14 -3.49
N GLY A 292 -10.54 -14.97 -4.35
CA GLY A 292 -9.99 -16.28 -3.97
C GLY A 292 -8.49 -16.28 -3.66
N ALA A 293 -7.86 -15.12 -3.52
CA ALA A 293 -6.44 -15.02 -3.20
C ALA A 293 -6.21 -14.99 -1.68
N GLY A 294 -5.15 -15.65 -1.22
CA GLY A 294 -4.57 -15.54 0.11
C GLY A 294 -3.35 -14.62 0.13
N HIS A 295 -2.95 -14.20 1.34
CA HIS A 295 -1.94 -13.14 1.55
C HIS A 295 -0.58 -13.40 0.88
N LEU A 296 -0.12 -14.65 0.82
CA LEU A 296 1.20 -15.00 0.28
C LEU A 296 1.20 -15.39 -1.20
N GLN A 297 0.04 -15.44 -1.86
CA GLN A 297 -0.05 -15.85 -3.26
C GLN A 297 0.48 -14.79 -4.24
N PHE A 298 0.85 -13.61 -3.74
CA PHE A 298 1.56 -12.59 -4.50
C PHE A 298 3.04 -12.94 -4.73
N LEU A 299 3.61 -13.91 -4.02
CA LEU A 299 5.04 -14.26 -4.10
C LEU A 299 5.36 -15.16 -5.29
N ASP A 300 6.56 -15.04 -5.84
CA ASP A 300 7.07 -15.91 -6.92
C ASP A 300 7.21 -17.37 -6.48
N ALA A 301 7.50 -17.58 -5.20
CA ALA A 301 7.65 -18.89 -4.60
C ALA A 301 7.03 -18.89 -3.19
N GLN A 302 6.44 -20.02 -2.82
CA GLN A 302 5.92 -20.23 -1.48
C GLN A 302 7.07 -20.33 -0.47
N VAL A 303 6.90 -19.68 0.66
CA VAL A 303 7.87 -19.66 1.76
C VAL A 303 7.38 -20.58 2.88
N GLY A 304 8.01 -21.76 3.00
CA GLY A 304 7.51 -22.87 3.83
C GLY A 304 7.30 -22.57 5.31
N LEU A 305 7.99 -21.57 5.89
CA LEU A 305 7.76 -21.16 7.27
C LEU A 305 6.48 -20.31 7.42
N PHE A 306 6.17 -19.48 6.43
CA PHE A 306 4.99 -18.61 6.48
C PHE A 306 3.72 -19.32 6.04
N SER A 307 3.82 -20.38 5.21
CA SER A 307 2.66 -21.22 4.87
C SER A 307 2.03 -21.91 6.08
N MET A 308 2.74 -22.03 7.21
CA MET A 308 2.16 -22.51 8.46
C MET A 308 1.18 -21.52 9.11
N PHE A 309 1.34 -20.23 8.82
CA PHE A 309 0.52 -19.15 9.42
C PHE A 309 -0.56 -18.64 8.47
N THR A 310 -0.51 -19.02 7.20
CA THR A 310 -1.40 -18.48 6.17
C THR A 310 -1.93 -19.61 5.30
N LYS A 311 -3.25 -19.77 5.23
CA LYS A 311 -3.84 -20.70 4.26
C LYS A 311 -3.76 -20.09 2.86
N PRO A 312 -3.28 -20.84 1.84
CA PRO A 312 -3.42 -20.39 0.47
C PRO A 312 -4.91 -20.30 0.12
N GLY A 313 -5.26 -19.35 -0.73
CA GLY A 313 -6.59 -19.27 -1.31
C GLY A 313 -6.77 -20.26 -2.46
N PRO A 314 -8.02 -20.49 -2.91
CA PRO A 314 -8.32 -21.42 -4.00
C PRO A 314 -7.88 -20.92 -5.39
N THR A 315 -7.61 -19.61 -5.57
CA THR A 315 -7.11 -19.09 -6.85
C THR A 315 -5.66 -19.53 -7.04
N PRO A 316 -5.26 -20.10 -8.20
CA PRO A 316 -3.87 -20.47 -8.45
C PRO A 316 -2.89 -19.29 -8.30
N ASP A 317 -1.72 -19.52 -7.71
CA ASP A 317 -0.72 -18.46 -7.46
C ASP A 317 -0.33 -17.70 -8.73
N GLU A 318 -0.20 -18.41 -9.85
CA GLU A 318 0.12 -17.81 -11.16
C GLU A 318 -0.97 -16.86 -11.66
N ALA A 319 -2.25 -17.15 -11.38
CA ALA A 319 -3.36 -16.29 -11.72
C ALA A 319 -3.40 -15.05 -10.83
N VAL A 320 -3.12 -15.20 -9.53
CA VAL A 320 -2.98 -14.08 -8.59
C VAL A 320 -1.86 -13.14 -9.05
N ARG A 321 -0.67 -13.69 -9.34
CA ARG A 321 0.47 -12.92 -9.85
C ARG A 321 0.20 -12.27 -11.20
N ALA A 322 -0.40 -12.98 -12.15
CA ALA A 322 -0.73 -12.40 -13.45
C ALA A 322 -1.70 -11.22 -13.31
N ALA A 323 -2.73 -11.36 -12.48
CA ALA A 323 -3.70 -10.30 -12.23
C ALA A 323 -3.07 -9.07 -11.54
N SER A 324 -2.28 -9.28 -10.49
CA SER A 324 -1.64 -8.20 -9.73
C SER A 324 -0.59 -7.45 -10.55
N LYS A 325 0.22 -8.16 -11.36
CA LYS A 325 1.18 -7.53 -12.29
C LYS A 325 0.49 -6.72 -13.38
N GLY A 326 -0.57 -7.27 -13.96
CA GLY A 326 -1.37 -6.56 -14.95
C GLY A 326 -1.99 -5.27 -14.37
N ALA A 327 -2.49 -5.34 -13.13
CA ALA A 327 -2.97 -4.16 -12.42
C ALA A 327 -1.85 -3.12 -12.19
N LEU A 328 -0.66 -3.56 -11.74
CA LEU A 328 0.49 -2.67 -11.55
C LEU A 328 0.91 -1.97 -12.85
N ALA A 329 1.04 -2.70 -13.95
CA ALA A 329 1.44 -2.16 -15.24
C ALA A 329 0.40 -1.16 -15.79
N ALA A 330 -0.88 -1.50 -15.72
CA ALA A 330 -1.97 -0.64 -16.16
C ALA A 330 -2.05 0.64 -15.32
N TRP A 331 -2.01 0.54 -14.00
CA TRP A 331 -2.01 1.70 -13.11
C TRP A 331 -0.82 2.63 -13.39
N ALA A 332 0.37 2.05 -13.53
CA ALA A 332 1.57 2.84 -13.77
C ALA A 332 1.48 3.60 -15.10
N LEU A 333 1.14 2.90 -16.18
CA LEU A 333 1.19 3.47 -17.54
C LEU A 333 -0.02 4.32 -17.91
N GLU A 334 -1.22 3.99 -17.41
CA GLU A 334 -2.45 4.72 -17.76
C GLU A 334 -2.70 5.94 -16.88
N LEU A 335 -2.04 6.02 -15.72
CA LEU A 335 -2.31 7.04 -14.71
C LEU A 335 -1.05 7.62 -14.07
N ALA A 336 -0.27 6.79 -13.36
CA ALA A 336 0.75 7.31 -12.44
C ALA A 336 1.92 7.99 -13.16
N VAL A 337 2.44 7.38 -14.23
CA VAL A 337 3.58 7.89 -15.00
C VAL A 337 3.22 9.17 -15.78
N PRO A 338 2.11 9.23 -16.53
CA PRO A 338 1.68 10.48 -17.17
C PRO A 338 1.55 11.63 -16.17
N LEU A 339 0.85 11.42 -15.04
CA LEU A 339 0.70 12.43 -13.98
C LEU A 339 2.06 12.85 -13.41
N ALA A 340 2.95 11.89 -13.15
CA ALA A 340 4.28 12.16 -12.61
C ALA A 340 5.14 13.02 -13.54
N ARG A 341 4.96 12.87 -14.86
CA ARG A 341 5.64 13.68 -15.89
C ARG A 341 4.99 15.03 -16.15
N GLY A 342 3.89 15.34 -15.48
CA GLY A 342 3.11 16.56 -15.71
C GLY A 342 2.32 16.53 -17.02
N GLU A 343 2.08 15.34 -17.58
CA GLU A 343 1.23 15.17 -18.75
C GLU A 343 -0.23 15.40 -18.35
N GLN A 344 -1.03 15.96 -19.26
CA GLN A 344 -2.47 16.12 -19.06
C GLN A 344 -3.14 14.74 -19.12
N VAL A 345 -3.77 14.33 -18.03
CA VAL A 345 -4.51 13.07 -17.96
C VAL A 345 -6.00 13.36 -17.93
N ASN A 346 -6.71 12.89 -18.96
CA ASN A 346 -8.16 12.84 -18.91
C ASN A 346 -8.59 11.76 -17.90
N GLY A 347 -9.05 12.20 -16.73
CA GLY A 347 -9.44 11.30 -15.63
C GLY A 347 -10.52 10.29 -16.02
N GLN A 348 -11.52 10.70 -16.81
CA GLN A 348 -12.57 9.80 -17.30
C GLN A 348 -12.01 8.73 -18.24
N GLN A 349 -11.13 9.12 -19.16
CA GLN A 349 -10.50 8.19 -20.08
C GLN A 349 -9.58 7.20 -19.36
N ALA A 350 -8.79 7.68 -18.39
CA ALA A 350 -7.96 6.82 -17.55
C ALA A 350 -8.82 5.83 -16.75
N ALA A 351 -9.90 6.29 -16.10
CA ALA A 351 -10.84 5.43 -15.38
C ALA A 351 -11.46 4.35 -16.30
N GLN A 352 -11.87 4.72 -17.51
CA GLN A 352 -12.42 3.79 -18.49
C GLN A 352 -11.38 2.71 -18.88
N ARG A 353 -10.12 3.09 -19.12
CA ARG A 353 -9.05 2.13 -19.43
C ARG A 353 -8.79 1.16 -18.27
N LEU A 354 -8.75 1.65 -17.04
CA LEU A 354 -8.59 0.80 -15.84
C LEU A 354 -9.80 -0.13 -15.61
N GLN A 355 -11.02 0.34 -15.92
CA GLN A 355 -12.22 -0.48 -15.88
C GLN A 355 -12.15 -1.63 -16.89
N GLN A 356 -11.76 -1.31 -18.13
CA GLN A 356 -11.55 -2.31 -19.16
C GLN A 356 -10.46 -3.31 -18.71
N THR A 357 -9.35 -2.83 -18.15
CA THR A 357 -8.30 -3.72 -17.64
C THR A 357 -8.86 -4.64 -16.56
N SER A 358 -9.65 -4.12 -15.61
CA SER A 358 -10.29 -4.94 -14.57
C SER A 358 -11.12 -6.09 -15.17
N THR A 359 -11.86 -5.82 -16.25
CA THR A 359 -12.62 -6.85 -17.00
C THR A 359 -11.71 -7.91 -17.65
N ALA A 360 -10.51 -7.53 -18.09
CA ALA A 360 -9.52 -8.48 -18.59
C ALA A 360 -8.92 -9.32 -17.45
N LEU A 361 -8.61 -8.69 -16.31
CA LEU A 361 -8.06 -9.37 -15.13
C LEU A 361 -9.04 -10.40 -14.54
N GLU A 362 -10.36 -10.13 -14.59
CA GLU A 362 -11.43 -11.06 -14.15
C GLU A 362 -11.36 -12.42 -14.83
N ARG A 363 -10.82 -12.50 -16.05
CA ARG A 363 -10.64 -13.77 -16.79
C ARG A 363 -9.52 -14.63 -16.22
N ARG A 364 -8.61 -14.05 -15.44
CA ARG A 364 -7.50 -14.75 -14.79
C ARG A 364 -7.86 -15.16 -13.37
N ALA A 365 -8.48 -14.24 -12.62
CA ALA A 365 -8.86 -14.46 -11.24
C ALA A 365 -10.18 -13.76 -10.94
N ALA A 366 -11.07 -14.44 -10.19
CA ALA A 366 -12.28 -13.82 -9.68
C ALA A 366 -11.92 -12.60 -8.82
N LEU A 367 -12.45 -11.43 -9.18
CA LEU A 367 -12.15 -10.17 -8.51
C LEU A 367 -13.37 -9.27 -8.38
N THR A 368 -13.26 -8.26 -7.53
CA THR A 368 -14.07 -7.05 -7.60
C THR A 368 -13.15 -5.84 -7.73
N TYR A 369 -13.67 -4.70 -8.17
CA TYR A 369 -12.88 -3.48 -8.24
C TYR A 369 -13.70 -2.23 -7.93
N THR A 370 -13.00 -1.15 -7.58
CA THR A 370 -13.55 0.18 -7.36
C THR A 370 -12.59 1.22 -7.93
N ILE A 371 -13.14 2.22 -8.62
CA ILE A 371 -12.39 3.35 -9.17
C ILE A 371 -13.04 4.62 -8.62
N LYS A 372 -12.25 5.51 -7.99
CA LYS A 372 -12.74 6.77 -7.40
C LYS A 372 -11.70 7.87 -7.46
N GLY A 373 -12.12 9.14 -7.39
CA GLY A 373 -11.21 10.29 -7.30
C GLY A 373 -10.59 10.73 -8.63
N PHE A 374 -11.05 10.20 -9.76
CA PHE A 374 -10.55 10.52 -11.10
C PHE A 374 -11.19 11.78 -11.67
N GLU A 375 -12.38 12.14 -11.21
CA GLU A 375 -13.08 13.38 -11.54
C GLU A 375 -12.26 14.63 -11.22
N ALA A 376 -11.40 14.55 -10.19
CA ALA A 376 -10.52 15.64 -9.81
C ALA A 376 -9.32 15.85 -10.76
N LEU A 377 -9.08 14.93 -11.71
CA LEU A 377 -8.00 15.03 -12.70
C LEU A 377 -8.44 15.79 -13.96
N GLY A 378 -9.76 15.86 -14.22
CA GLY A 378 -10.33 16.53 -15.39
C GLY A 378 -10.55 18.02 -15.17
N GLY A 379 -9.48 18.81 -15.24
CA GLY A 379 -9.51 20.21 -15.66
C GLY A 379 -10.44 21.16 -14.90
N TYR A 380 -9.86 21.89 -13.95
CA TYR A 380 -10.21 23.30 -13.74
C TYR A 380 -10.32 24.01 -15.11
N THR A 381 -11.50 24.56 -15.40
CA THR A 381 -11.60 25.65 -16.37
C THR A 381 -10.80 26.81 -15.80
N TYR A 382 -9.62 27.08 -16.39
CA TYR A 382 -8.90 28.31 -16.12
C TYR A 382 -9.76 29.47 -16.65
N SER A 383 -10.52 30.13 -15.78
CA SER A 383 -11.20 31.38 -16.11
C SER A 383 -10.11 32.43 -16.35
N GLY A 384 -9.76 32.61 -17.62
CA GLY A 384 -8.89 33.69 -18.06
C GLY A 384 -9.39 35.04 -17.54
N ALA A 385 -8.43 35.88 -17.19
CA ALA A 385 -8.57 37.21 -16.63
C ALA A 385 -9.71 38.04 -17.27
N GLY A 386 -10.69 38.43 -16.46
CA GLY A 386 -11.57 39.55 -16.77
C GLY A 386 -10.82 40.87 -16.55
N GLY A 387 -10.35 41.47 -17.65
CA GLY A 387 -10.12 42.91 -17.72
C GLY A 387 -11.45 43.67 -17.64
N PRO A 388 -11.43 44.98 -17.32
CA PRO A 388 -12.61 45.72 -16.91
C PRO A 388 -13.46 46.11 -18.13
N HIS A 389 -14.70 45.64 -18.17
CA HIS A 389 -15.73 46.25 -19.01
C HIS A 389 -16.81 46.90 -18.14
N SER A 390 -16.77 48.22 -18.16
CA SER A 390 -17.90 49.12 -17.98
C SER A 390 -19.03 48.80 -18.96
N GLY A 391 -20.28 48.75 -18.49
CA GLY A 391 -21.44 48.72 -19.38
C GLY A 391 -22.75 48.44 -18.63
N ALA A 392 -23.57 49.48 -18.50
CA ALA A 392 -24.89 49.50 -17.89
C ALA A 392 -25.96 48.71 -18.67
N GLY A 393 -27.10 48.39 -18.03
CA GLY A 393 -28.35 48.15 -18.76
C GLY A 393 -29.37 47.17 -18.16
N SER A 394 -30.19 47.70 -17.25
CA SER A 394 -31.61 47.42 -16.97
C SER A 394 -32.36 46.16 -17.49
N SER A 395 -33.09 45.57 -16.53
CA SER A 395 -34.53 45.20 -16.53
C SER A 395 -35.07 44.06 -17.41
N GLY A 396 -35.88 43.19 -16.79
CA GLY A 396 -37.16 42.79 -17.39
C GLY A 396 -37.64 41.34 -17.18
N ALA A 397 -38.59 41.20 -16.25
CA ALA A 397 -39.81 40.40 -16.36
C ALA A 397 -39.82 38.86 -16.16
N ALA A 398 -40.88 38.46 -15.46
CA ALA A 398 -41.29 37.14 -15.04
C ALA A 398 -42.30 36.48 -16.01
N SER A 399 -42.41 35.15 -15.96
CA SER A 399 -43.62 34.32 -16.17
C SER A 399 -43.20 32.85 -16.02
N ALA A 400 -43.71 32.06 -15.07
CA ALA A 400 -45.06 31.49 -14.89
C ALA A 400 -45.36 30.22 -15.72
N SER A 401 -45.33 29.08 -15.01
CA SER A 401 -46.34 27.99 -15.00
C SER A 401 -46.43 26.91 -16.10
N SER A 402 -47.02 25.80 -15.64
CA SER A 402 -47.49 24.56 -16.31
C SER A 402 -46.41 23.51 -16.57
N GLY A 403 -46.59 22.22 -16.26
CA GLY A 403 -47.79 21.43 -15.96
C GLY A 403 -47.71 20.18 -16.83
N GLY A 404 -47.65 18.98 -16.25
CA GLY A 404 -47.59 17.76 -17.06
C GLY A 404 -47.38 16.48 -16.26
N ARG A 405 -48.48 15.87 -15.82
CA ARG A 405 -48.56 14.48 -15.38
C ARG A 405 -48.53 13.55 -16.60
N SER A 406 -47.85 12.41 -16.51
CA SER A 406 -48.29 11.20 -17.21
C SER A 406 -47.82 9.93 -16.49
N SER A 407 -48.82 9.20 -16.00
CA SER A 407 -48.84 7.81 -15.57
C SER A 407 -48.51 6.84 -16.70
N GLY A 408 -47.90 5.69 -16.38
CA GLY A 408 -47.69 4.60 -17.32
C GLY A 408 -47.23 3.30 -16.64
N SER A 409 -48.17 2.61 -16.02
CA SER A 409 -48.07 1.23 -15.53
C SER A 409 -48.07 0.23 -16.69
N GLY A 410 -47.23 -0.80 -16.62
CA GLY A 410 -47.27 -1.94 -17.55
C GLY A 410 -46.46 -3.12 -17.04
N ALA A 411 -47.12 -4.03 -16.32
CA ALA A 411 -46.63 -5.35 -16.00
C ALA A 411 -47.03 -6.33 -17.11
N CYS A 412 -46.14 -7.23 -17.52
CA CYS A 412 -46.51 -8.49 -18.16
C CYS A 412 -45.48 -9.57 -17.82
N ALA A 413 -46.02 -10.67 -17.28
CA ALA A 413 -45.35 -11.91 -16.97
C ALA A 413 -45.05 -12.73 -18.23
N GLY A 414 -44.05 -13.62 -18.14
CA GLY A 414 -43.79 -14.64 -19.16
C GLY A 414 -42.84 -15.71 -18.65
N LYS A 415 -43.39 -16.74 -18.00
CA LYS A 415 -42.73 -18.03 -17.78
C LYS A 415 -42.66 -18.79 -19.11
N ALA A 416 -41.54 -19.45 -19.40
CA ALA A 416 -41.54 -20.69 -20.17
C ALA A 416 -40.29 -21.52 -19.85
N SER A 417 -40.55 -22.70 -19.29
CA SER A 417 -39.68 -23.86 -19.15
C SER A 417 -39.52 -24.59 -20.47
N CYS A 418 -38.35 -25.19 -20.73
CA CYS A 418 -38.23 -26.47 -21.44
C CYS A 418 -36.98 -27.22 -20.96
N ALA A 419 -37.23 -28.44 -20.48
CA ALA A 419 -36.31 -29.59 -20.44
C ALA A 419 -36.00 -30.03 -21.90
N THR A 420 -35.08 -30.92 -22.28
CA THR A 420 -34.41 -32.08 -21.66
C THR A 420 -33.37 -32.63 -22.67
N GLU A 421 -32.43 -33.45 -22.17
CA GLU A 421 -31.63 -34.49 -22.89
C GLU A 421 -30.47 -34.03 -23.82
N GLY A 422 -29.29 -34.65 -23.83
CA GLY A 422 -28.76 -35.83 -23.14
C GLY A 422 -27.34 -36.16 -23.65
N SER A 423 -26.74 -37.22 -23.09
CA SER A 423 -25.55 -37.96 -23.55
C SER A 423 -24.18 -37.68 -22.90
N ARG A 424 -23.89 -38.52 -21.89
CA ARG A 424 -22.80 -39.51 -21.80
C ARG A 424 -21.39 -39.11 -22.29
N GLY A 425 -20.43 -39.15 -21.35
CA GLY A 425 -19.01 -39.36 -21.61
C GLY A 425 -18.30 -39.82 -20.33
N ALA A 426 -17.95 -41.10 -20.28
CA ALA A 426 -17.30 -41.77 -19.17
C ALA A 426 -15.78 -41.69 -19.25
N SER A 427 -15.10 -41.73 -18.09
CA SER A 427 -13.70 -42.11 -17.76
C SER A 427 -13.15 -41.12 -16.71
N SER A 428 -12.40 -41.47 -15.67
CA SER A 428 -11.72 -42.69 -15.26
C SER A 428 -11.40 -42.59 -13.76
N ALA A 429 -11.54 -43.71 -13.06
CA ALA A 429 -11.11 -43.90 -11.68
C ALA A 429 -9.58 -43.97 -11.56
N SER A 430 -9.04 -43.41 -10.48
CA SER A 430 -7.77 -43.85 -9.89
C SER A 430 -7.81 -43.61 -8.38
N SER A 431 -8.24 -44.66 -7.69
CA SER A 431 -8.11 -44.86 -6.26
C SER A 431 -6.67 -45.24 -5.91
N SER A 432 -6.01 -44.48 -5.04
CA SER A 432 -4.80 -44.92 -4.34
C SER A 432 -5.09 -45.01 -2.84
N SER A 433 -5.28 -46.25 -2.42
CA SER A 433 -5.33 -46.71 -1.04
C SER A 433 -3.94 -46.70 -0.41
N TYR A 434 -3.77 -46.01 0.71
CA TYR A 434 -2.74 -46.32 1.70
C TYR A 434 -3.41 -46.80 2.97
N ALA A 435 -3.32 -48.11 3.20
CA ALA A 435 -3.52 -48.74 4.48
C ALA A 435 -2.20 -48.73 5.25
N SER A 436 -2.22 -48.32 6.51
CA SER A 436 -1.21 -48.69 7.50
C SER A 436 -1.87 -48.72 8.87
N SER A 437 -1.69 -49.86 9.51
CA SER A 437 -2.33 -50.38 10.71
C SER A 437 -1.65 -49.96 12.01
N SER A 438 -2.31 -50.35 13.12
CA SER A 438 -1.86 -50.40 14.53
C SER A 438 -1.92 -49.06 15.26
N GLY A 439 -2.46 -48.94 16.48
CA GLY A 439 -2.83 -49.91 17.50
C GLY A 439 -2.42 -49.29 18.84
N GLY A 440 -3.36 -49.06 19.76
CA GLY A 440 -3.02 -48.48 21.07
C GLY A 440 -4.24 -48.06 21.88
N ARG A 441 -4.67 -48.96 22.76
CA ARG A 441 -5.66 -48.76 23.84
C ARG A 441 -5.06 -47.96 25.02
N ALA A 442 -5.96 -47.58 25.93
CA ALA A 442 -5.80 -46.99 27.27
C ALA A 442 -5.81 -45.44 27.27
N SER A 443 -6.50 -44.74 28.16
CA SER A 443 -7.25 -45.12 29.36
C SER A 443 -8.11 -43.93 29.79
N SER A 444 -9.25 -44.27 30.39
CA SER A 444 -10.16 -43.42 31.16
C SER A 444 -9.46 -42.51 32.18
N GLY A 445 -9.90 -41.25 32.23
CA GLY A 445 -9.57 -40.29 33.29
C GLY A 445 -10.68 -39.25 33.43
N SER A 446 -11.73 -39.62 34.17
CA SER A 446 -12.81 -38.72 34.59
C SER A 446 -12.26 -37.70 35.60
N ALA A 447 -12.36 -36.40 35.29
CA ALA A 447 -12.13 -35.33 36.27
C ALA A 447 -13.43 -34.57 36.49
N ALA A 448 -13.84 -34.53 37.75
CA ALA A 448 -15.08 -34.02 38.27
C ALA A 448 -15.27 -32.51 38.00
N ALA A 449 -16.50 -32.16 37.64
CA ALA A 449 -16.99 -30.79 37.61
C ALA A 449 -17.25 -30.31 39.05
N SER A 450 -16.57 -29.25 39.47
CA SER A 450 -16.89 -28.49 40.68
C SER A 450 -17.82 -27.34 40.32
N SER A 451 -19.10 -27.51 40.66
CA SER A 451 -20.13 -26.48 40.62
C SER A 451 -20.00 -25.58 41.87
N SER A 452 -19.56 -24.34 41.68
CA SER A 452 -19.65 -23.29 42.70
C SER A 452 -20.89 -22.43 42.45
N SER A 453 -21.86 -22.57 43.36
CA SER A 453 -23.07 -21.75 43.48
C SER A 453 -22.71 -20.37 44.03
N ALA A 454 -22.98 -19.32 43.26
CA ALA A 454 -22.92 -17.93 43.73
C ALA A 454 -24.31 -17.48 44.19
N SER A 455 -24.40 -17.15 45.47
CA SER A 455 -25.55 -16.55 46.13
C SER A 455 -25.72 -15.09 45.71
N ALA A 456 -26.96 -14.72 45.38
CA ALA A 456 -27.37 -13.36 45.10
C ALA A 456 -27.42 -12.53 46.39
N SER A 457 -26.75 -11.39 46.40
CA SER A 457 -27.02 -10.31 47.35
C SER A 457 -27.28 -9.02 46.58
N SER A 458 -28.49 -8.49 46.78
CA SER A 458 -29.01 -7.25 46.24
C SER A 458 -28.69 -6.09 47.18
N GLY A 459 -28.02 -5.04 46.70
CA GLY A 459 -27.89 -3.78 47.43
C GLY A 459 -26.95 -2.76 46.80
N GLY A 460 -27.49 -1.59 46.42
CA GLY A 460 -26.73 -0.34 46.21
C GLY A 460 -26.04 -0.16 44.85
N GLY A 461 -26.71 0.51 43.91
CA GLY A 461 -26.22 0.79 42.56
C GLY A 461 -25.02 1.74 42.50
N GLY A 462 -23.83 1.17 42.58
CA GLY A 462 -22.57 1.83 42.25
C GLY A 462 -22.06 1.41 40.86
N SER A 463 -21.41 2.35 40.18
CA SER A 463 -20.69 2.19 38.91
C SER A 463 -20.14 0.77 38.70
N LYS A 464 -20.61 0.08 37.64
CA LYS A 464 -20.32 -1.35 37.40
C LYS A 464 -18.86 -1.65 37.09
N TYR A 465 -18.08 -0.67 36.63
CA TYR A 465 -16.70 -0.88 36.22
C TYR A 465 -15.85 0.35 36.53
N SER A 466 -14.65 0.16 37.09
CA SER A 466 -13.62 1.21 37.12
C SER A 466 -12.90 1.31 35.77
N TYR A 467 -12.32 2.47 35.46
CA TYR A 467 -11.53 2.63 34.22
C TYR A 467 -10.37 1.63 34.14
N GLU A 468 -9.71 1.38 35.26
CA GLU A 468 -8.60 0.41 35.35
C GLU A 468 -9.07 -1.02 35.06
N GLN A 469 -10.24 -1.42 35.57
CA GLN A 469 -10.85 -2.71 35.24
C GLN A 469 -11.13 -2.83 33.74
N LEU A 470 -11.69 -1.80 33.11
CA LEU A 470 -11.94 -1.78 31.67
C LEU A 470 -10.64 -1.87 30.86
N MET A 471 -9.59 -1.17 31.30
CA MET A 471 -8.27 -1.26 30.67
C MET A 471 -7.60 -2.63 30.85
N GLY A 472 -8.04 -3.44 31.82
CA GLY A 472 -7.64 -4.85 31.95
C GLY A 472 -8.32 -5.80 30.96
N MET A 473 -9.50 -5.46 30.43
CA MET A 473 -10.27 -6.32 29.53
C MET A 473 -9.70 -6.35 28.11
N ARG A 474 -10.04 -7.34 27.29
CA ARG A 474 -9.71 -7.34 25.86
C ARG A 474 -10.66 -6.40 25.09
N ALA A 475 -10.20 -5.82 23.98
CA ALA A 475 -11.03 -4.91 23.16
C ALA A 475 -12.35 -5.56 22.69
N LYS A 476 -12.36 -6.88 22.44
CA LYS A 476 -13.58 -7.65 22.11
C LYS A 476 -14.61 -7.65 23.25
N GLU A 477 -14.15 -7.71 24.50
CA GLU A 477 -15.01 -7.71 25.69
C GLU A 477 -15.61 -6.32 25.93
N LEU A 478 -14.80 -5.26 25.74
CA LEU A 478 -15.28 -3.88 25.79
C LEU A 478 -16.34 -3.61 24.70
N LYS A 479 -16.10 -4.06 23.46
CA LYS A 479 -17.11 -3.99 22.38
C LYS A 479 -18.38 -4.75 22.74
N ALA A 480 -18.27 -5.93 23.36
CA ALA A 480 -19.43 -6.70 23.79
C ALA A 480 -20.28 -5.95 24.83
N ILE A 481 -19.63 -5.23 25.76
CA ILE A 481 -20.33 -4.36 26.74
C ILE A 481 -21.09 -3.24 26.03
N LEU A 482 -20.45 -2.53 25.09
CA LEU A 482 -21.08 -1.44 24.33
C LEU A 482 -22.25 -1.93 23.47
N VAL A 483 -22.10 -3.07 22.80
CA VAL A 483 -23.16 -3.69 22.00
C VAL A 483 -24.34 -4.12 22.88
N ALA A 484 -24.06 -4.74 24.05
CA ALA A 484 -25.11 -5.12 25.00
C ALA A 484 -25.86 -3.89 25.54
N ALA A 485 -25.17 -2.77 25.71
CA ALA A 485 -25.76 -1.49 26.10
C ALA A 485 -26.38 -0.70 24.93
N ARG A 486 -26.35 -1.24 23.71
CA ARG A 486 -26.82 -0.56 22.47
C ARG A 486 -26.16 0.80 22.23
N VAL A 487 -24.89 0.94 22.58
CA VAL A 487 -24.09 2.15 22.35
C VAL A 487 -23.27 1.98 21.06
N ASP A 488 -23.38 2.94 20.14
CA ASP A 488 -22.55 2.96 18.94
C ASP A 488 -21.07 3.19 19.30
N CYS A 489 -20.22 2.35 18.75
CA CYS A 489 -18.77 2.36 18.91
C CYS A 489 -18.04 2.27 17.57
N SER A 490 -18.72 2.57 16.46
CA SER A 490 -18.15 2.57 15.11
C SER A 490 -17.00 3.58 14.93
N ASP A 491 -16.96 4.61 15.79
CA ASP A 491 -15.94 5.65 15.86
C ASP A 491 -14.86 5.40 16.93
N CYS A 492 -14.96 4.33 17.73
CA CYS A 492 -13.96 3.96 18.72
C CYS A 492 -12.90 3.06 18.08
N PHE A 493 -11.71 3.60 17.84
CA PHE A 493 -10.62 2.88 17.17
C PHE A 493 -9.62 2.30 18.17
N GLU A 494 -9.38 2.98 19.29
CA GLU A 494 -8.46 2.53 20.34
C GLU A 494 -9.20 1.86 21.50
N LYS A 495 -8.47 1.03 22.26
CA LYS A 495 -8.99 0.37 23.46
C LYS A 495 -9.45 1.38 24.51
N GLU A 496 -8.68 2.45 24.67
CA GLU A 496 -8.97 3.59 25.53
C GLU A 496 -10.27 4.29 25.12
N ASP A 497 -10.56 4.42 23.82
CA ASP A 497 -11.80 5.04 23.34
C ASP A 497 -13.02 4.19 23.73
N LEU A 498 -12.91 2.86 23.59
CA LEU A 498 -13.95 1.92 24.02
C LEU A 498 -14.18 2.01 25.53
N ALA A 499 -13.11 2.01 26.33
CA ALA A 499 -13.20 2.11 27.79
C ALA A 499 -13.82 3.45 28.23
N ARG A 500 -13.41 4.58 27.61
CA ARG A 500 -14.03 5.90 27.87
C ARG A 500 -15.50 5.92 27.47
N ARG A 501 -15.86 5.32 26.34
CA ARG A 501 -17.26 5.26 25.87
C ARG A 501 -18.14 4.47 26.84
N ILE A 502 -17.64 3.35 27.38
CA ILE A 502 -18.33 2.56 28.42
C ILE A 502 -18.53 3.41 29.68
N MET A 503 -17.48 4.10 30.16
CA MET A 503 -17.58 4.98 31.32
C MET A 503 -18.61 6.10 31.13
N GLN A 504 -18.71 6.67 29.92
CA GLN A 504 -19.62 7.78 29.62
C GLN A 504 -21.06 7.35 29.41
N ARG A 505 -21.30 6.16 28.84
CA ARG A 505 -22.62 5.77 28.31
C ARG A 505 -23.27 4.58 29.03
N CYS A 506 -22.50 3.80 29.79
CA CYS A 506 -22.98 2.59 30.45
C CYS A 506 -22.93 2.67 31.98
N ASN A 507 -22.42 3.77 32.54
CA ASN A 507 -22.21 3.97 33.98
C ASN A 507 -23.18 4.98 34.61
N THR A 508 -24.22 5.36 33.85
CA THR A 508 -25.44 6.07 34.30
C THR A 508 -26.56 5.05 34.41
#